data_AF-A0A7K4BYX3-F1
#
_entry.id   AF-A0A7K4BYX3-F1
#
_cell.length_a   1.000
_cell.length_b   1.000
_cell.length_c   1.000
_cell.angle_alpha   90.00
_cell.angle_beta   90.00
_cell.angle_gamma   90.00
#
_symmetry.space_group_name_H-M   'P 1'
#
loop_
_entity.id
_entity.type
_entity.pdbx_description
1 polymer ?
#
loop_
_entity_poly.entity_id
_entity_poly.type
_entity_poly.pdbx_seq_one_letter_code
_entity_poly.pdbx_strand_id
1 'polypeptide(L)' 'MADMHEAIARRFTNVYICQTCNATNRCGSGKPNKCRKCGGKRFRLKKKKRKSAA' A
#
# COMPACT_ATOMS: atom_id res chain seq x y z
N MET A 1 11.88 -2.50 24.74
CA MET A 1 12.08 -2.92 23.34
C MET A 1 10.87 -2.43 22.57
N ALA A 2 10.98 -1.37 21.76
CA ALA A 2 9.84 -0.85 21.02
C ALA A 2 9.28 -1.96 20.11
N ASP A 3 8.00 -2.26 20.24
CA ASP A 3 7.35 -3.38 19.57
C ASP A 3 7.38 -3.17 18.05
N MET A 4 8.42 -3.71 17.41
CA MET A 4 8.66 -3.54 15.98
C MET A 4 7.56 -4.21 15.16
N HIS A 5 6.83 -5.18 15.71
CA HIS A 5 5.74 -5.88 15.04
C HIS A 5 4.58 -4.92 14.75
N GLU A 6 4.18 -4.12 15.74
CA GLU A 6 3.12 -3.14 15.56
C GLU A 6 3.54 -2.02 14.58
N ALA A 7 4.80 -1.58 14.65
CA ALA A 7 5.33 -0.58 13.72
C ALA A 7 5.38 -1.10 12.27
N ILE A 8 5.72 -2.38 12.06
CA ILE A 8 5.72 -3.03 10.74
C ILE A 8 4.29 -3.16 10.21
N ALA A 9 3.33 -3.54 11.06
CA ALA A 9 1.93 -3.64 10.68
C ALA A 9 1.35 -2.29 10.22
N ARG A 10 1.69 -1.21 10.92
CA ARG A 10 1.27 0.15 10.54
C ARG A 10 1.96 0.66 9.27
N ARG A 11 3.23 0.30 9.03
CA ARG A 11 4.01 0.81 7.88
C ARG A 11 3.80 0.06 6.57
N PHE A 12 3.48 -1.24 6.61
CA PHE A 12 3.60 -2.09 5.40
C PHE A 12 2.35 -2.89 5.02
N THR A 13 1.49 -3.29 5.95
CA THR A 13 0.29 -4.10 5.65
C THR A 13 -0.87 -3.28 5.08
N ASN A 14 -0.99 -2.01 5.49
CA ASN A 14 -2.14 -1.16 5.16
C ASN A 14 -1.82 -0.03 4.17
N VAL A 15 -0.71 -0.17 3.46
CA VAL A 15 -0.19 0.85 2.54
C VAL A 15 -0.29 0.35 1.10
N TYR A 16 -1.09 1.05 0.31
CA TYR A 16 -1.36 0.76 -1.09
C TYR A 16 -0.76 1.83 -2.00
N ILE A 17 0.05 1.42 -2.95
CA ILE A 17 0.62 2.30 -3.97
C ILE A 17 -0.29 2.26 -5.20
N CYS A 18 -0.76 3.41 -5.66
CA CYS A 18 -1.49 3.50 -6.92
C CYS A 18 -0.57 3.12 -8.08
N GLN A 19 -1.03 2.27 -9.00
CA GLN A 19 -0.22 1.86 -10.15
C GLN A 19 -0.27 2.88 -11.31
N THR A 20 -1.16 3.86 -11.24
CA THR A 20 -1.30 4.90 -12.28
C THR A 20 -0.44 6.12 -11.99
N CYS A 21 -0.50 6.66 -10.76
CA CYS A 21 0.20 7.89 -10.37
C CYS A 21 1.26 7.67 -9.28
N ASN A 22 1.54 6.42 -8.90
CA ASN A 22 2.47 6.05 -7.82
C ASN A 22 2.17 6.67 -6.44
N ALA A 23 1.00 7.30 -6.25
CA ALA A 23 0.62 7.87 -4.98
C ALA A 23 0.45 6.80 -3.89
N THR A 24 0.91 7.12 -2.68
CA THR A 24 0.72 6.26 -1.51
C THR A 24 -0.65 6.52 -0.88
N ASN A 25 -1.45 5.47 -0.74
CA ASN A 25 -2.77 5.46 -0.13
C ASN A 25 -2.70 4.59 1.13
N ARG A 26 -2.87 5.21 2.31
CA ARG A 26 -2.93 4.51 3.59
C ARG A 26 -4.40 4.37 3.95
N CYS A 27 -4.87 3.14 4.16
CA CYS A 27 -6.25 2.87 4.59
C CYS A 27 -6.22 2.13 5.91
N GLY A 28 -7.07 2.52 6.87
CA GLY A 28 -7.16 1.85 8.17
C GLY A 28 -7.67 0.41 8.07
N SER A 29 -8.49 0.14 7.05
CA SER A 29 -9.04 -1.19 6.75
C SER A 29 -9.09 -1.41 5.23
N GLY A 30 -8.56 -2.56 4.78
CA GLY A 30 -8.72 -3.04 3.41
C GLY A 30 -8.08 -2.21 2.28
N LYS A 31 -8.39 -2.62 1.05
CA LYS A 31 -7.91 -1.98 -0.20
C LYS A 31 -8.69 -0.69 -0.47
N PRO A 32 -8.03 0.43 -0.81
CA PRO A 32 -8.74 1.66 -1.19
C PRO A 32 -9.59 1.45 -2.45
N ASN A 33 -10.79 2.04 -2.44
CA ASN A 33 -11.70 2.03 -3.59
C ASN A 33 -11.24 2.94 -4.74
N LYS A 34 -10.62 4.09 -4.41
CA LYS A 34 -10.12 5.08 -5.39
C LYS A 34 -8.86 5.78 -4.90
N CYS A 35 -8.02 6.22 -5.84
CA CYS A 35 -6.78 6.89 -5.49
C CYS A 35 -7.09 8.32 -5.09
N ARG A 36 -6.49 8.78 -3.98
CA ARG A 36 -6.68 10.15 -3.47
C ARG A 36 -6.22 11.25 -4.43
N LYS A 37 -5.32 10.94 -5.38
CA LYS A 37 -4.78 11.90 -6.34
C LYS A 37 -5.44 11.79 -7.72
N CYS A 38 -5.36 10.62 -8.36
CA CYS A 38 -5.78 10.47 -9.75
C CYS A 38 -7.13 9.75 -9.95
N GLY A 39 -7.83 9.39 -8.87
CA GLY A 39 -9.10 8.64 -8.95
C GLY A 39 -8.98 7.18 -9.42
N GLY A 40 -7.79 6.74 -9.86
CA GLY A 40 -7.55 5.38 -10.36
C GLY A 40 -7.87 4.29 -9.33
N LYS A 41 -8.32 3.13 -9.81
CA LYS A 41 -8.73 1.97 -8.98
C LYS A 41 -7.68 0.85 -8.91
N ARG A 42 -6.53 1.03 -9.59
CA ARG A 42 -5.43 0.07 -9.63
C ARG A 42 -4.42 0.35 -8.52
N PHE A 43 -4.26 -0.60 -7.61
CA PHE A 43 -3.34 -0.50 -6.47
C PHE A 43 -2.47 -1.74 -6.35
N ARG A 44 -1.29 -1.58 -5.76
CA ARG A 44 -0.45 -2.67 -5.28
C ARG A 44 -0.17 -2.47 -3.80
N LEU A 45 -0.17 -3.54 -3.02
CA LEU A 45 0.30 -3.51 -1.63
C LEU A 45 1.79 -3.16 -1.62
N LYS A 46 2.20 -2.25 -0.74
CA LYS A 46 3.61 -1.83 -0.63
C LYS A 46 4.53 -3.01 -0.27
N LYS A 47 4.06 -3.94 0.57
CA LYS A 47 4.78 -5.15 0.98
C LYS A 47 4.86 -6.22 -0.12
N LYS A 48 3.97 -6.20 -1.13
CA LYS A 48 3.95 -7.24 -2.15
C LYS A 48 5.19 -7.07 -3.03
N LYS A 49 6.15 -7.98 -2.89
CA LYS A 49 7.33 -8.08 -3.77
C LYS A 49 6.82 -8.04 -5.21
N ARG A 50 7.41 -7.19 -6.06
CA ARG A 50 7.20 -7.30 -7.50
C ARG A 50 7.66 -8.72 -7.86
N LYS A 51 6.83 -9.49 -8.59
CA LYS A 51 7.34 -10.69 -9.26
C LYS A 51 8.56 -10.22 -10.06
N SER A 52 9.71 -10.82 -9.83
CA SER A 52 10.86 -10.67 -10.71
C SER A 52 10.37 -10.96 -12.13
N ALA A 53 10.61 -10.02 -13.05
CA ALA A 53 10.37 -10.28 -14.46
C ALA A 53 11.28 -11.46 -14.84
N ALA A 54 10.66 -12.56 -15.28
CA ALA A 54 11.34 -13.68 -15.89
C ALA A 54 11.55 -13.36 -17.38
#